data_AF-A0A926GUE6-F1
#
_entry.id   AF-A0A926GUE6-F1
#
_cell.length_a   1.000
_cell.length_b   1.000
_cell.length_c   1.000
_cell.angle_alpha   90.00
_cell.angle_beta   90.00
_cell.angle_gamma   90.00
#
_symmetry.space_group_name_H-M   'P 1'
#
loop_
_entity.id
_entity.type
_entity.pdbx_description
1 polymer ?
#
loop_
_entity_poly.entity_id
_entity_poly.type
_entity_poly.pdbx_seq_one_letter_code
_entity_poly.pdbx_strand_id
1 'polypeptide(L)'
;DVFEGEPAVATHHDYTPRNWILDPVSGEWLGVIDFEHACFDVCVADFKLHHDRYFAERPDLRDAFFAGYGSVLSERQQAQLRLIHLHQAVSGVVWAREHGDADFAATNAAILSRLRRE
;
A
#
# COMPACT_ATOMS: atom_id res chain seq x y z
N ASP A 1 11.89 -4.04 18.66
CA ASP A 1 11.23 -3.16 17.66
C ASP A 1 10.37 -4.02 16.74
N VAL A 2 9.22 -3.57 16.23
CA VAL A 2 8.36 -4.38 15.34
C VAL A 2 9.03 -4.68 13.99
N PHE A 3 10.06 -3.93 13.61
CA PHE A 3 10.86 -4.14 12.40
C PHE A 3 12.18 -4.90 12.65
N GLU A 4 12.46 -5.27 13.90
CA GLU A 4 13.74 -5.85 14.28
C GLU A 4 14.02 -7.19 13.60
N GLY A 5 15.09 -7.25 12.81
CA GLY A 5 15.50 -8.47 12.09
C GLY A 5 14.72 -8.74 10.80
N GLU A 6 13.87 -7.82 10.33
CA GLU A 6 13.28 -7.93 9.00
C GLU A 6 14.37 -7.80 7.92
N PRO A 7 14.41 -8.70 6.92
CA PRO A 7 15.30 -8.54 5.78
C PRO A 7 14.78 -7.43 4.85
N ALA A 8 15.72 -6.70 4.25
CA ALA A 8 15.38 -5.80 3.16
C ALA A 8 15.16 -6.62 1.87
N VAL A 9 13.99 -6.47 1.27
CA VAL A 9 13.59 -7.14 0.02
C VAL A 9 13.23 -6.10 -1.03
N ALA A 10 13.32 -6.46 -2.32
CA ALA A 10 12.93 -5.56 -3.39
C ALA A 10 11.42 -5.31 -3.32
N THR A 11 11.03 -4.03 -3.33
CA THR A 11 9.64 -3.58 -3.23
C THR A 11 9.39 -2.48 -4.27
N HIS A 12 8.16 -2.40 -4.78
CA HIS A 12 7.78 -1.48 -5.86
C HIS A 12 7.44 -0.06 -5.35
N HIS A 13 6.93 0.02 -4.13
CA HIS A 13 6.47 1.21 -3.41
C HIS A 13 5.21 1.91 -3.93
N ASP A 14 4.88 1.75 -5.20
CA ASP A 14 3.58 2.13 -5.80
C ASP A 14 2.87 0.92 -6.42
N TYR A 15 2.88 -0.23 -5.72
CA TYR A 15 2.24 -1.44 -6.22
C TYR A 15 0.71 -1.30 -6.13
N THR A 16 0.07 -0.69 -7.14
CA THR A 16 -1.37 -0.45 -7.17
C THR A 16 -1.98 -0.89 -8.51
N PRO A 17 -3.30 -1.15 -8.59
CA PRO A 17 -3.97 -1.50 -9.84
C PRO A 17 -3.71 -0.58 -11.03
N ARG A 18 -3.34 0.69 -10.79
CA ARG A 18 -2.97 1.64 -11.85
C ARG A 18 -1.71 1.22 -12.62
N ASN A 19 -0.87 0.42 -11.96
CA ASN A 19 0.42 -0.06 -12.45
C ASN A 19 0.40 -1.54 -12.83
N TRP A 20 -0.75 -2.21 -12.76
CA TRP A 20 -0.92 -3.59 -13.18
C TRP A 20 -1.38 -3.65 -14.63
N ILE A 21 -0.69 -4.45 -15.44
CA ILE A 21 -1.08 -4.69 -16.83
C ILE A 21 -1.83 -6.00 -16.90
N LEU A 22 -3.05 -5.93 -17.43
CA LEU A 22 -3.89 -7.07 -17.75
C LEU A 22 -4.15 -7.12 -19.25
N ASP A 23 -4.27 -8.32 -19.80
CA ASP A 23 -4.80 -8.50 -21.15
C ASP A 23 -6.28 -8.03 -21.17
N PRO A 24 -6.68 -7.13 -22.08
CA PRO A 24 -8.02 -6.56 -22.06
C PRO A 24 -9.12 -7.52 -22.51
N VAL A 25 -8.77 -8.66 -23.11
CA VAL A 25 -9.73 -9.66 -23.62
C VAL A 25 -9.81 -10.85 -22.67
N SER A 26 -8.67 -11.45 -22.30
CA SER A 26 -8.60 -12.62 -21.44
C SER A 26 -8.62 -12.27 -19.95
N GLY A 27 -8.22 -11.04 -19.58
CA GLY A 27 -8.00 -10.64 -18.19
C GLY A 27 -6.74 -11.24 -17.57
N GLU A 28 -5.87 -11.87 -18.37
CA GLU A 28 -4.62 -12.45 -17.89
C GLU A 28 -3.67 -11.38 -17.37
N TRP A 29 -2.98 -11.65 -16.26
CA TRP A 29 -1.97 -10.74 -15.73
C TRP A 29 -0.71 -10.79 -16.60
N LEU A 30 -0.30 -9.61 -17.11
CA LEU A 30 0.83 -9.48 -18.03
C LEU A 30 2.08 -8.89 -17.36
N GLY A 31 1.92 -8.12 -16.28
CA GLY A 31 3.06 -7.51 -15.61
C GLY A 31 2.72 -6.32 -14.75
N VAL A 32 3.78 -5.67 -14.28
CA VAL A 32 3.74 -4.43 -13.49
C VAL A 32 4.68 -3.42 -14.16
N ILE A 33 4.33 -2.14 -14.08
CA ILE A 33 5.12 -1.00 -14.60
C ILE A 33 5.32 0.06 -13.51
N ASP A 34 6.11 1.08 -13.82
CA ASP A 34 6.31 2.27 -12.99
C ASP A 34 7.15 2.04 -11.71
N PHE A 35 8.36 1.52 -11.91
CA PHE A 35 9.32 1.20 -10.84
C PHE A 35 10.12 2.41 -10.31
N GLU A 36 9.71 3.65 -10.57
CA GLU A 36 10.50 4.83 -10.19
C GLU A 36 10.69 4.98 -8.67
N HIS A 37 9.78 4.40 -7.89
CA HIS A 37 9.83 4.38 -6.43
C HIS A 37 10.40 3.08 -5.85
N ALA A 38 10.78 2.12 -6.70
CA ALA A 38 11.22 0.82 -6.24
C ALA A 38 12.49 0.93 -5.40
N CYS A 39 12.50 0.27 -4.24
CA CYS A 39 13.65 0.24 -3.35
C CYS A 39 13.67 -1.03 -2.50
N PHE A 40 14.72 -1.17 -1.70
CA PHE A 40 14.80 -2.24 -0.71
C PHE A 40 14.11 -1.79 0.59
N ASP A 41 13.10 -2.52 1.02
CA ASP A 41 12.33 -2.25 2.24
C ASP A 41 11.80 -3.57 2.83
N VAL A 42 11.03 -3.51 3.91
CA VAL A 42 10.35 -4.67 4.49
C VAL A 42 9.25 -5.18 3.57
N CYS A 43 9.02 -6.50 3.55
CA CYS A 43 8.11 -7.14 2.59
C CYS A 43 6.69 -6.56 2.56
N VAL A 44 6.21 -6.01 3.68
CA VAL A 44 4.87 -5.45 3.76
C VAL A 44 4.71 -4.06 3.13
N ALA A 45 5.82 -3.42 2.72
CA ALA A 45 5.81 -2.08 2.17
C ALA A 45 4.99 -1.98 0.87
N ASP A 46 4.78 -3.05 0.10
CA ASP A 46 3.93 -2.99 -1.10
C ASP A 46 2.43 -3.06 -0.81
N PHE A 47 2.01 -3.45 0.40
CA PHE A 47 0.58 -3.54 0.74
C PHE A 47 -0.03 -2.23 1.25
N LYS A 48 0.79 -1.21 1.50
CA LYS A 48 0.40 0.04 2.18
C LYS A 48 -0.73 0.80 1.49
N LEU A 49 -0.72 0.86 0.16
CA LEU A 49 -1.74 1.58 -0.61
C LEU A 49 -3.02 0.76 -0.83
N HIS A 50 -2.95 -0.56 -0.69
CA HIS A 50 -4.08 -1.44 -0.94
C HIS A 50 -5.14 -1.40 0.15
N HIS A 51 -4.69 -1.37 1.40
CA HIS A 51 -5.56 -1.49 2.56
C HIS A 51 -6.64 -0.40 2.60
N ASP A 52 -6.28 0.85 2.28
CA ASP A 52 -7.20 1.97 2.47
C ASP A 52 -7.96 2.34 1.21
N ARG A 53 -7.31 2.22 0.05
CA ARG A 53 -7.88 2.69 -1.22
C ARG A 53 -8.72 1.64 -1.94
N TYR A 54 -8.39 0.35 -1.77
CA TYR A 54 -8.99 -0.72 -2.55
C TYR A 54 -9.73 -1.75 -1.70
N PHE A 55 -9.29 -2.00 -0.47
CA PHE A 55 -9.85 -3.06 0.37
C PHE A 55 -10.90 -2.58 1.38
N ALA A 56 -10.85 -1.31 1.79
CA ALA A 56 -11.68 -0.79 2.87
C ALA A 56 -13.19 -1.04 2.70
N GLU A 57 -13.70 -0.91 1.48
CA GLU A 57 -15.11 -1.16 1.14
C GLU A 57 -15.33 -2.46 0.35
N ARG A 58 -14.25 -3.22 0.11
CA ARG A 58 -14.23 -4.44 -0.71
C ARG A 58 -13.39 -5.53 -0.07
N PRO A 59 -13.83 -6.07 1.09
CA PRO A 59 -13.13 -7.16 1.77
C PRO A 59 -12.99 -8.40 0.90
N ASP A 60 -13.91 -8.62 -0.04
CA ASP A 60 -13.84 -9.69 -1.04
C ASP A 60 -12.59 -9.57 -1.94
N LEU A 61 -12.21 -8.34 -2.34
CA LEU A 61 -11.00 -8.11 -3.13
C LEU A 61 -9.73 -8.32 -2.31
N ARG A 62 -9.74 -7.93 -1.03
CA ARG A 62 -8.64 -8.21 -0.10
C ARG A 62 -8.41 -9.71 0.03
N ASP A 63 -9.48 -10.46 0.25
CA ASP A 63 -9.40 -11.90 0.48
C ASP A 63 -8.95 -12.62 -0.78
N ALA A 64 -9.46 -12.22 -1.96
CA ALA A 64 -8.98 -12.73 -3.25
C ALA A 64 -7.49 -12.42 -3.49
N PHE A 65 -7.04 -11.20 -3.15
CA PHE A 65 -5.64 -10.81 -3.29
C PHE A 65 -4.73 -11.68 -2.42
N PHE A 66 -5.02 -11.83 -1.13
CA PHE A 66 -4.18 -12.64 -0.24
C PHE A 66 -4.28 -14.15 -0.53
N ALA A 67 -5.40 -14.63 -1.05
CA ALA A 67 -5.50 -15.99 -1.57
C ALA A 67 -4.53 -16.22 -2.75
N GLY A 68 -4.44 -15.26 -3.68
CA GLY A 68 -3.47 -15.30 -4.77
C GLY A 68 -2.01 -15.09 -4.33
N TYR A 69 -1.78 -14.24 -3.32
CA TYR A 69 -0.46 -14.00 -2.73
C TYR A 69 0.09 -15.23 -1.98
N GLY A 70 -0.78 -16.14 -1.55
CA GLY A 70 -0.41 -17.41 -0.92
C GLY A 70 -0.12 -17.33 0.57
N SER A 71 -0.29 -16.16 1.20
CA SER A 71 -0.19 -16.01 2.66
C SER A 71 -1.03 -14.84 3.15
N VAL A 72 -1.51 -14.94 4.39
CA VAL A 72 -2.09 -13.81 5.12
C VAL A 72 -1.00 -13.16 5.98
N LEU A 73 -1.11 -11.85 6.19
CA LEU A 73 -0.16 -11.13 7.04
C LEU A 73 -0.26 -11.60 8.49
N SER A 74 0.88 -11.95 9.08
CA SER A 74 1.00 -12.20 10.53
C SER A 74 0.63 -10.95 11.35
N GLU A 75 0.35 -11.10 12.64
CA GLU A 75 0.05 -9.96 13.53
C GLU A 75 1.18 -8.91 13.53
N ARG A 76 2.44 -9.37 13.48
CA ARG A 76 3.62 -8.50 13.37
C ARG A 76 3.62 -7.72 12.05
N GLN A 77 3.37 -8.40 10.93
CA GLN A 77 3.28 -7.77 9.61
C GLN A 77 2.11 -6.78 9.50
N GLN A 78 0.98 -7.08 10.15
CA GLN A 78 -0.14 -6.15 10.23
C GLN A 78 0.25 -4.89 11.04
N ALA A 79 0.99 -5.05 12.14
CA ALA A 79 1.49 -3.92 12.93
C ALA A 79 2.52 -3.08 12.14
N GLN A 80 3.44 -3.71 11.42
CA GLN A 80 4.38 -3.04 10.51
C GLN A 80 3.64 -2.25 9.44
N LEU A 81 2.66 -2.88 8.78
CA LEU A 81 1.85 -2.26 7.74
C LEU A 81 1.12 -1.01 8.26
N ARG A 82 0.53 -1.07 9.47
CA ARG A 82 -0.10 0.10 10.10
C ARG A 82 0.87 1.26 10.32
N LEU A 83 2.09 0.99 10.77
CA LEU A 83 3.11 2.04 10.97
C LEU A 83 3.60 2.64 9.65
N ILE A 84 3.84 1.81 8.63
CA ILE A 84 4.21 2.27 7.28
C ILE A 84 3.09 3.14 6.69
N HIS A 85 1.84 2.73 6.87
CA HIS A 85 0.69 3.48 6.41
C HIS A 85 0.60 4.85 7.09
N LEU A 86 0.75 4.89 8.41
CA LEU A 86 0.77 6.14 9.16
C LEU A 86 1.86 7.08 8.65
N HIS A 87 3.09 6.56 8.49
CA HIS A 87 4.22 7.32 7.96
C HIS A 87 3.91 7.90 6.57
N GLN A 88 3.35 7.10 5.67
CA GLN A 88 2.96 7.55 4.34
C GLN A 88 1.89 8.62 4.35
N ALA A 89 0.83 8.45 5.14
CA ALA A 89 -0.26 9.40 5.17
C ALA A 89 0.21 10.75 5.73
N VAL A 90 1.12 10.76 6.71
CA VAL A 90 1.79 12.00 7.16
C VAL A 90 2.62 12.61 6.03
N SER A 91 3.46 11.80 5.38
CA SER A 91 4.33 12.25 4.28
C SER A 91 3.52 12.82 3.11
N GLY A 92 2.40 12.17 2.78
CA GLY A 92 1.47 12.59 1.73
C GLY A 92 0.81 13.94 2.03
N VAL A 93 0.40 14.19 3.28
CA VAL A 93 -0.11 15.52 3.67
C VAL A 93 0.96 16.61 3.51
N VAL A 94 2.20 16.34 3.91
CA VAL A 94 3.30 17.30 3.78
C VAL A 94 3.59 17.60 2.30
N TRP A 95 3.80 16.55 1.50
CA TRP A 95 4.07 16.68 0.08
C TRP A 95 2.96 17.44 -0.65
N ALA A 96 1.70 17.08 -0.37
CA ALA A 96 0.53 17.73 -0.98
C ALA A 96 0.47 19.23 -0.70
N ARG A 97 0.80 19.64 0.53
CA ARG A 97 0.86 21.05 0.92
C ARG A 97 1.99 21.80 0.22
N GLU A 98 3.16 21.18 0.08
CA GLU A 98 4.30 21.77 -0.61
C GLU A 98 4.05 21.95 -2.11
N HIS A 99 3.22 21.09 -2.71
CA HIS A 99 2.92 21.11 -4.15
C HIS A 99 1.56 21.73 -4.50
N GLY A 100 0.80 22.20 -3.50
CA GLY A 100 -0.50 22.84 -3.70
C GLY A 100 -1.64 21.89 -4.11
N ASP A 101 -1.51 20.59 -3.85
CA ASP A 101 -2.52 19.58 -4.16
C ASP A 101 -3.49 19.40 -2.98
N ALA A 102 -4.55 20.21 -2.96
CA ALA A 102 -5.52 20.21 -1.87
C ALA A 102 -6.29 18.88 -1.74
N ASP A 103 -6.60 18.23 -2.86
CA ASP A 103 -7.38 16.99 -2.89
C ASP A 103 -6.55 15.81 -2.35
N PHE A 104 -5.26 15.76 -2.71
CA PHE A 104 -4.36 14.76 -2.16
C PHE A 104 -4.10 14.98 -0.66
N ALA A 105 -4.00 16.24 -0.22
CA ALA A 105 -3.89 16.55 1.21
C ALA A 105 -5.12 16.08 2.00
N ALA A 106 -6.33 16.33 1.47
CA ALA A 106 -7.59 15.91 2.10
C ALA A 106 -7.70 14.38 2.17
N THR A 107 -7.33 13.68 1.09
CA THR A 107 -7.31 12.21 1.03
C THR A 107 -6.41 11.62 2.10
N ASN A 108 -5.16 12.10 2.20
CA ASN A 108 -4.21 11.61 3.21
C ASN A 108 -4.62 11.98 4.64
N ALA A 109 -5.25 13.14 4.86
CA ALA A 109 -5.79 13.52 6.16
C ALA A 109 -6.97 12.62 6.62
N ALA A 110 -7.80 12.17 5.67
CA ALA A 110 -8.87 11.22 5.95
C ALA A 110 -8.31 9.85 6.37
N ILE A 111 -7.26 9.38 5.70
CA ILE A 111 -6.51 8.16 6.06
C ILE A 111 -5.96 8.27 7.48
N LEU A 112 -5.25 9.36 7.81
CA LEU A 112 -4.74 9.62 9.18
C LEU A 112 -5.85 9.58 10.24
N SER A 113 -6.99 10.19 9.92
CA SER A 113 -8.14 10.23 10.83
C SER A 113 -8.72 8.84 11.08
N ARG A 114 -8.67 7.94 10.08
CA ARG A 114 -9.13 6.56 10.20
C ARG A 114 -8.16 5.73 11.03
N LEU A 115 -6.87 5.78 10.71
CA LEU A 115 -5.82 5.07 11.44
C LEU A 115 -5.77 5.45 12.93
N ARG A 116 -6.15 6.68 13.28
CA ARG A 116 -6.24 7.12 14.69
C ARG A 116 -7.38 6.46 15.48
N ARG A 117 -8.41 5.96 14.81
CA ARG A 117 -9.59 5.34 15.44
C ARG A 117 -9.48 3.82 15.59
N GLU A 118 -8.53 3.22 14.87
CA GLU A 118 -8.16 1.80 14.95
C GLU A 118 -7.21 1.55 16.13
#